data_AF-A0A3N5XDV4-F1
#
_entry.id   AF-A0A3N5XDV4-F1
#
_cell.length_a   1.000
_cell.length_b   1.000
_cell.length_c   1.000
_cell.angle_alpha   90.00
_cell.angle_beta   90.00
_cell.angle_gamma   90.00
#
_symmetry.space_group_name_H-M   'P 1'
#
loop_
_entity.id
_entity.type
_entity.pdbx_description
1 polymer ?
#
loop_
_entity_poly.entity_id
_entity_poly.type
_entity_poly.pdbx_seq_one_letter_code
_entity_poly.pdbx_strand_id
1 'polypeptide(L)'
;AALTIAASHVDVLCFGNNTGSATATPSGGTGVYTYSWDTTPVQTTPTISGLIAGTYTVTVTDANLCTETATVIVTQPAAALTVTAAQVDVICFGNSTGTATANPAGGAGTYTYSWDTSPAQTTQTATGLIAGTYTVTVTDANLCTATASVTITEPQLP
;
A
#
# COMPACT_ATOMS: atom_id res chain seq x y z
N ALA A 1 7.02 35.94 20.96
CA ALA A 1 5.87 35.70 20.06
C ALA A 1 5.05 34.54 20.62
N ALA A 2 3.75 34.48 20.37
CA ALA A 2 2.94 33.33 20.80
C ALA A 2 3.45 32.04 20.15
N LEU A 3 3.38 30.92 20.88
CA LEU A 3 3.69 29.60 20.34
C LEU A 3 2.63 29.25 19.28
N THR A 4 3.05 28.71 18.15
CA THR A 4 2.18 28.15 17.11
C THR A 4 2.83 26.90 16.52
N ILE A 5 2.05 26.03 15.90
CA ILE A 5 2.55 24.77 15.32
C ILE A 5 2.06 24.65 13.87
N ALA A 6 2.99 24.48 12.94
CA ALA A 6 2.68 23.99 11.61
C ALA A 6 2.86 22.47 11.58
N ALA A 7 1.88 21.73 11.06
CA ALA A 7 1.94 20.28 10.97
C ALA A 7 1.87 19.79 9.52
N SER A 8 2.60 18.74 9.21
CA SER A 8 2.61 18.07 7.90
C SER A 8 2.65 16.54 8.07
N HIS A 9 2.37 15.80 7.00
CA HIS A 9 2.29 14.35 7.06
C HIS A 9 2.62 13.66 5.73
N VAL A 10 2.84 12.35 5.84
CA VAL A 10 2.86 11.39 4.74
C VAL A 10 1.80 10.34 5.02
N ASP A 11 0.93 10.10 4.04
CA ASP A 11 -0.13 9.09 4.11
C ASP A 11 0.42 7.66 4.02
N VAL A 12 -0.38 6.70 4.45
CA VAL A 12 -0.08 5.28 4.26
C VAL A 12 -0.35 4.92 2.80
N LEU A 13 0.62 4.26 2.14
CA LEU A 13 0.53 3.95 0.71
C LEU A 13 -0.36 2.73 0.42
N CYS A 14 -0.32 1.70 1.27
CA CYS A 14 -1.14 0.49 1.12
C CYS A 14 -2.13 0.36 2.26
N PHE A 15 -3.36 -0.07 1.96
CA PHE A 15 -4.40 -0.28 2.95
C PHE A 15 -3.89 -1.14 4.12
N GLY A 16 -4.02 -0.62 5.35
CA GLY A 16 -3.67 -1.35 6.57
C GLY A 16 -2.17 -1.40 6.90
N ASN A 17 -1.30 -0.81 6.08
CA ASN A 17 0.11 -0.67 6.41
C ASN A 17 0.33 0.45 7.44
N ASN A 18 1.56 0.54 7.96
CA ASN A 18 1.99 1.51 8.97
C ASN A 18 3.11 2.43 8.44
N THR A 19 3.06 2.79 7.16
CA THR A 19 4.12 3.60 6.52
C THR A 19 3.93 5.11 6.67
N GLY A 20 2.87 5.55 7.33
CA GLY A 20 2.57 6.97 7.50
C GLY A 20 3.55 7.67 8.44
N SER A 21 3.64 8.99 8.31
CA SER A 21 4.44 9.83 9.22
C SER A 21 3.78 11.20 9.44
N ALA A 22 4.09 11.84 10.57
CA ALA A 22 3.62 13.18 10.90
C ALA A 22 4.79 14.01 11.45
N THR A 23 4.82 15.30 11.12
CA THR A 23 5.85 16.25 11.57
C THR A 23 5.21 17.50 12.15
N ALA A 24 5.69 17.93 13.30
CA ALA A 24 5.31 19.17 13.95
C ALA A 24 6.48 20.16 13.91
N THR A 25 6.23 21.36 13.39
CA THR A 25 7.21 22.45 13.29
C THR A 25 6.70 23.65 14.10
N PRO A 26 7.08 23.76 15.39
CA PRO A 26 6.69 24.88 16.22
C PRO A 26 7.42 26.18 15.81
N SER A 27 6.75 27.31 16.00
CA SER A 27 7.31 28.65 15.83
C SER A 27 6.84 29.59 16.94
N GLY A 28 7.60 30.66 17.20
CA GLY A 28 7.34 31.54 18.35
C GLY A 28 7.91 31.00 19.66
N GLY A 29 7.19 31.11 20.77
CA GLY A 29 7.59 30.52 22.06
C GLY A 29 8.95 30.96 22.60
N THR A 30 9.51 30.19 23.55
CA THR A 30 10.85 30.39 24.11
C THR A 30 11.57 29.07 24.33
N GLY A 31 12.86 29.02 23.98
CA GLY A 31 13.75 27.90 24.33
C GLY A 31 13.53 26.63 23.51
N VAL A 32 13.84 25.49 24.14
CA VAL A 32 13.72 24.16 23.52
C VAL A 32 12.30 23.64 23.68
N TYR A 33 11.76 23.06 22.62
CA TYR A 33 10.43 22.45 22.62
C TYR A 33 10.47 20.98 23.03
N THR A 34 9.43 20.56 23.76
CA THR A 34 9.12 19.16 24.00
C THR A 34 7.85 18.76 23.25
N TYR A 35 7.77 17.50 22.85
CA TYR A 35 6.67 16.97 22.04
C TYR A 35 6.04 15.80 22.76
N SER A 36 4.72 15.68 22.68
CA SER A 36 3.97 14.51 23.11
C SER A 36 2.87 14.23 22.10
N TRP A 37 3.04 13.14 21.35
CA TRP A 37 2.03 12.65 20.41
C TRP A 37 1.12 11.66 21.12
N ASP A 38 -0.17 11.67 20.76
CA ASP A 38 -1.21 10.75 21.23
C ASP A 38 -1.09 9.31 20.68
N THR A 39 0.15 8.83 20.50
CA THR A 39 0.46 7.46 20.08
C THR A 39 0.62 6.52 21.27
N THR A 40 0.56 5.21 21.02
CA THR A 40 0.86 4.18 22.03
C THR A 40 1.97 3.25 21.50
N PRO A 41 3.19 3.28 22.06
CA PRO A 41 3.66 4.17 23.13
C PRO A 41 3.72 5.64 22.67
N VAL A 42 3.74 6.57 23.64
CA VAL A 42 3.87 8.02 23.37
C VAL A 42 5.19 8.28 22.67
N GLN A 43 5.13 8.95 21.52
CA GLN A 43 6.30 9.42 20.80
C GLN A 43 6.57 10.88 21.16
N THR A 44 7.84 11.26 21.30
CA THR A 44 8.26 12.57 21.83
C THR A 44 9.22 13.32 20.91
N THR A 45 9.26 12.94 19.63
CA THR A 45 10.10 13.56 18.60
C THR A 45 9.30 14.55 17.75
N PRO A 46 9.95 15.52 17.09
CA PRO A 46 9.28 16.44 16.17
C PRO A 46 8.59 15.72 15.00
N THR A 47 9.20 14.64 14.52
CA THR A 47 8.68 13.76 13.48
C THR A 47 8.46 12.36 14.04
N ILE A 48 7.29 11.79 13.79
CA ILE A 48 6.91 10.43 14.15
C ILE A 48 6.60 9.62 12.89
N SER A 49 6.91 8.33 12.92
CA SER A 49 6.71 7.41 11.80
C SER A 49 6.11 6.08 12.29
N GLY A 50 5.84 5.16 11.38
CA GLY A 50 5.18 3.90 11.75
C GLY A 50 3.68 4.06 11.96
N LEU A 51 3.07 5.10 11.37
CA LEU A 51 1.67 5.44 11.61
C LEU A 51 0.75 4.66 10.67
N ILE A 52 -0.33 4.13 11.22
CA ILE A 52 -1.49 3.67 10.46
C ILE A 52 -2.39 4.88 10.12
N ALA A 53 -3.35 4.69 9.22
CA ALA A 53 -4.37 5.71 8.98
C ALA A 53 -5.13 6.03 10.27
N GLY A 54 -5.27 7.32 10.57
CA GLY A 54 -5.78 7.80 11.84
C GLY A 54 -5.57 9.29 12.02
N THR A 55 -6.09 9.81 13.13
CA THR A 55 -5.87 11.19 13.56
C THR A 55 -4.85 11.18 14.68
N TYR A 56 -3.84 12.04 14.57
CA TYR A 56 -2.76 12.19 15.54
C TYR A 56 -2.68 13.63 16.02
N THR A 57 -2.62 13.81 17.32
CA THR A 57 -2.52 15.11 17.98
C THR A 57 -1.17 15.21 18.68
N VAL A 58 -0.44 16.26 18.37
CA VAL A 58 0.79 16.63 19.10
C VAL A 58 0.48 17.73 20.10
N THR A 59 1.00 17.58 21.31
CA THR A 59 1.16 18.68 22.26
C THR A 59 2.60 19.12 22.25
N VAL A 60 2.85 20.41 21.98
CA VAL A 60 4.18 21.01 22.04
C VAL A 60 4.24 21.95 23.24
N THR A 61 5.27 21.79 24.08
CA THR A 61 5.51 22.65 25.24
C THR A 61 6.84 23.36 25.10
N ASP A 62 6.86 24.67 25.32
CA ASP A 62 8.09 25.47 25.33
C ASP A 62 8.77 25.51 26.72
N ALA A 63 9.92 26.19 26.83
CA ALA A 63 10.67 26.25 28.09
C ALA A 63 9.97 27.05 29.21
N ASN A 64 9.00 27.90 28.87
CA ASN A 64 8.18 28.65 29.82
C ASN A 64 6.87 27.92 30.19
N LEU A 65 6.73 26.65 29.79
CA LEU A 65 5.56 25.81 30.01
C LEU A 65 4.30 26.27 29.24
N CYS A 66 4.46 27.08 28.19
CA CYS A 66 3.37 27.36 27.26
C CYS A 66 3.13 26.12 26.39
N THR A 67 1.87 25.68 26.29
CA THR A 67 1.47 24.51 25.52
C THR A 67 0.61 24.91 24.33
N GLU A 68 0.84 24.29 23.18
CA GLU A 68 -0.05 24.35 22.02
C GLU A 68 -0.26 22.96 21.45
N THR A 69 -1.36 22.78 20.71
CA THR A 69 -1.69 21.51 20.07
C THR A 69 -1.89 21.65 18.58
N ALA A 70 -1.50 20.63 17.81
CA ALA A 70 -1.85 20.52 16.40
C ALA A 70 -2.32 19.10 16.08
N THR A 71 -3.22 19.00 15.11
CA THR A 71 -3.79 17.73 14.67
C THR A 71 -3.38 17.45 13.23
N VAL A 72 -3.08 16.19 12.96
CA VAL A 72 -2.73 15.63 11.66
C VAL A 72 -3.66 14.46 11.38
N ILE A 73 -4.19 14.38 10.16
CA ILE A 73 -4.96 13.24 9.69
C ILE A 73 -4.09 12.49 8.68
N VAL A 74 -3.71 11.26 9.00
CA VAL A 74 -3.04 10.34 8.09
C VAL A 74 -4.10 9.45 7.46
N THR A 75 -4.14 9.40 6.14
CA THR A 75 -5.08 8.61 5.34
C THR A 75 -4.41 7.37 4.72
N GLN A 76 -5.21 6.55 4.05
CA GLN A 76 -4.77 5.37 3.30
C GLN A 76 -5.75 5.10 2.14
N PRO A 77 -5.43 4.21 1.17
CA PRO A 77 -6.41 3.75 0.18
C PRO A 77 -7.69 3.22 0.84
N ALA A 78 -8.84 3.32 0.16
CA ALA A 78 -10.13 2.91 0.74
C ALA A 78 -10.26 1.38 0.88
N ALA A 79 -9.56 0.61 0.06
CA ALA A 79 -9.58 -0.85 0.07
C ALA A 79 -8.20 -1.43 -0.24
N ALA A 80 -7.90 -2.61 0.32
CA ALA A 80 -6.71 -3.37 -0.01
C ALA A 80 -6.71 -3.79 -1.48
N LEU A 81 -5.51 -3.90 -2.07
CA LEU A 81 -5.35 -4.52 -3.38
C LEU A 81 -5.68 -6.00 -3.26
N THR A 82 -6.58 -6.47 -4.13
CA THR A 82 -6.93 -7.88 -4.28
C THR A 82 -6.88 -8.24 -5.76
N VAL A 83 -6.66 -9.52 -6.06
CA VAL A 83 -6.71 -10.02 -7.42
C VAL A 83 -7.37 -11.39 -7.45
N THR A 84 -8.22 -11.60 -8.44
CA THR A 84 -8.69 -12.94 -8.84
C THR A 84 -8.19 -13.23 -10.24
N ALA A 85 -8.15 -14.50 -10.63
CA ALA A 85 -7.75 -14.88 -11.98
C ALA A 85 -8.76 -15.87 -12.57
N ALA A 86 -9.05 -15.70 -13.86
CA ALA A 86 -9.88 -16.58 -14.66
C ALA A 86 -9.05 -17.21 -15.76
N GLN A 87 -9.50 -18.34 -16.30
CA GLN A 87 -8.71 -19.13 -17.25
C GLN A 87 -9.55 -19.65 -18.42
N VAL A 88 -8.85 -19.94 -19.52
CA VAL A 88 -9.34 -20.76 -20.64
C VAL A 88 -8.35 -21.89 -20.82
N ASP A 89 -8.85 -23.13 -20.78
CA ASP A 89 -8.05 -24.33 -20.91
C ASP A 89 -7.56 -24.57 -22.35
N VAL A 90 -6.53 -25.41 -22.48
CA VAL A 90 -6.00 -25.82 -23.77
C VAL A 90 -7.04 -26.67 -24.51
N ILE A 91 -7.18 -26.44 -25.82
CA ILE A 91 -8.20 -27.11 -26.64
C ILE A 91 -7.76 -28.51 -27.12
N CYS A 92 -6.46 -28.69 -27.41
CA CYS A 92 -5.91 -29.95 -27.88
C CYS A 92 -4.64 -30.30 -27.09
N PHE A 93 -4.48 -31.57 -26.73
CA PHE A 93 -3.31 -32.07 -26.02
C PHE A 93 -1.99 -31.58 -26.64
N GLY A 94 -1.12 -30.99 -25.82
CA GLY A 94 0.20 -30.50 -26.20
C GLY A 94 0.23 -29.12 -26.86
N ASN A 95 -0.93 -28.47 -27.08
CA ASN A 95 -0.98 -27.12 -27.64
C ASN A 95 -0.83 -26.04 -26.55
N SER A 96 -0.40 -24.85 -26.98
CA SER A 96 -0.29 -23.66 -26.15
C SER A 96 -1.44 -22.68 -26.44
N THR A 97 -2.68 -23.14 -26.28
CA THR A 97 -3.89 -22.33 -26.56
C THR A 97 -4.57 -21.76 -25.33
N GLY A 98 -4.08 -22.11 -24.13
CA GLY A 98 -4.65 -21.63 -22.88
C GLY A 98 -4.40 -20.13 -22.66
N THR A 99 -5.28 -19.50 -21.89
CA THR A 99 -5.14 -18.11 -21.46
C THR A 99 -5.49 -17.96 -19.99
N ALA A 100 -4.93 -16.95 -19.34
CA ALA A 100 -5.23 -16.59 -17.97
C ALA A 100 -5.41 -15.06 -17.87
N THR A 101 -6.49 -14.59 -17.26
CA THR A 101 -6.81 -13.16 -17.13
C THR A 101 -6.90 -12.77 -15.66
N ALA A 102 -6.12 -11.77 -15.26
CA ALA A 102 -6.14 -11.19 -13.92
C ALA A 102 -7.24 -10.13 -13.80
N ASN A 103 -7.99 -10.16 -12.70
CA ASN A 103 -9.06 -9.21 -12.38
C ASN A 103 -8.77 -8.57 -11.01
N PRO A 104 -7.94 -7.50 -10.98
CA PRO A 104 -7.63 -6.79 -9.75
C PRO A 104 -8.77 -5.86 -9.29
N ALA A 105 -8.85 -5.62 -7.99
CA ALA A 105 -9.78 -4.67 -7.37
C ALA A 105 -9.14 -4.03 -6.12
N GLY A 106 -9.56 -2.80 -5.79
CA GLY A 106 -8.98 -2.03 -4.68
C GLY A 106 -7.59 -1.48 -4.99
N GLY A 107 -6.78 -1.20 -3.96
CA GLY A 107 -5.47 -0.56 -4.14
C GLY A 107 -5.57 0.88 -4.67
N ALA A 108 -4.49 1.38 -5.28
CA ALA A 108 -4.40 2.74 -5.79
C ALA A 108 -3.88 2.82 -7.24
N GLY A 109 -4.51 3.68 -8.04
CA GLY A 109 -4.02 4.03 -9.37
C GLY A 109 -4.04 2.87 -10.39
N THR A 110 -3.04 2.85 -11.27
CA THR A 110 -2.92 1.86 -12.36
C THR A 110 -2.23 0.58 -11.89
N TYR A 111 -2.62 -0.56 -12.47
CA TYR A 111 -2.03 -1.86 -12.18
C TYR A 111 -0.97 -2.28 -13.20
N THR A 112 0.06 -2.94 -12.71
CA THR A 112 1.05 -3.68 -13.50
C THR A 112 0.93 -5.17 -13.20
N TYR A 113 1.29 -6.00 -14.17
CA TYR A 113 1.11 -7.45 -14.10
C TYR A 113 2.47 -8.14 -14.31
N SER A 114 2.67 -9.26 -13.63
CA SER A 114 3.79 -10.16 -13.85
C SER A 114 3.31 -11.59 -13.68
N TRP A 115 3.22 -12.31 -14.79
CA TRP A 115 2.94 -13.74 -14.80
C TRP A 115 4.24 -14.52 -14.72
N ASP A 116 4.24 -15.63 -13.97
CA ASP A 116 5.34 -16.58 -13.82
C ASP A 116 5.61 -17.45 -15.07
N THR A 117 5.40 -16.89 -16.25
CA THR A 117 5.74 -17.51 -17.55
C THR A 117 7.21 -17.29 -17.91
N SER A 118 7.70 -18.02 -18.93
CA SER A 118 9.05 -17.84 -19.49
C SER A 118 8.97 -17.55 -20.99
N PRO A 119 9.21 -16.30 -21.45
CA PRO A 119 9.48 -15.10 -20.65
C PRO A 119 8.25 -14.64 -19.85
N ALA A 120 8.47 -13.82 -18.82
CA ALA A 120 7.39 -13.26 -18.02
C ALA A 120 6.47 -12.37 -18.87
N GLN A 121 5.16 -12.63 -18.82
CA GLN A 121 4.16 -11.81 -19.48
C GLN A 121 3.70 -10.70 -18.53
N THR A 122 3.53 -9.48 -19.06
CA THR A 122 3.26 -8.26 -18.27
C THR A 122 1.91 -7.61 -18.58
N THR A 123 1.07 -8.29 -19.34
CA THR A 123 -0.29 -7.89 -19.67
C THR A 123 -1.30 -8.46 -18.68
N GLN A 124 -2.48 -7.84 -18.61
CA GLN A 124 -3.59 -8.34 -17.77
C GLN A 124 -3.97 -9.79 -18.09
N THR A 125 -3.93 -10.14 -19.38
CA THR A 125 -4.14 -11.50 -19.87
C THR A 125 -2.81 -12.09 -20.32
N ALA A 126 -2.43 -13.23 -19.73
CA ALA A 126 -1.40 -14.11 -20.27
C ALA A 126 -2.00 -15.04 -21.31
N THR A 127 -1.29 -15.24 -22.42
CA THR A 127 -1.74 -16.05 -23.56
C THR A 127 -0.66 -17.04 -23.95
N GLY A 128 -1.00 -18.03 -24.79
CA GLY A 128 -0.02 -19.00 -25.25
C GLY A 128 0.37 -20.01 -24.17
N LEU A 129 -0.54 -20.30 -23.22
CA LEU A 129 -0.27 -21.15 -22.08
C LEU A 129 -0.50 -22.63 -22.42
N ILE A 130 0.37 -23.49 -21.90
CA ILE A 130 0.21 -24.95 -21.92
C ILE A 130 -0.49 -25.39 -20.63
N ALA A 131 -0.82 -26.67 -20.49
CA ALA A 131 -1.31 -27.20 -19.22
C ALA A 131 -0.27 -26.97 -18.10
N GLY A 132 -0.71 -26.39 -16.99
CA GLY A 132 0.16 -25.94 -15.92
C GLY A 132 -0.52 -24.97 -14.97
N THR A 133 0.14 -24.70 -13.84
CA THR A 133 -0.32 -23.66 -12.91
C THR A 133 0.47 -22.39 -13.15
N TYR A 134 -0.26 -21.28 -13.24
CA TYR A 134 0.31 -19.96 -13.46
C TYR A 134 -0.14 -19.01 -12.36
N THR A 135 0.80 -18.21 -11.87
CA THR A 135 0.60 -17.20 -10.84
C THR A 135 0.83 -15.82 -11.44
N VAL A 136 -0.12 -14.91 -11.22
CA VAL A 136 0.05 -13.49 -11.50
C VAL A 136 0.37 -12.74 -10.22
N THR A 137 1.37 -11.87 -10.27
CA THR A 137 1.57 -10.80 -9.31
C THR A 137 1.04 -9.51 -9.92
N VAL A 138 0.09 -8.88 -9.25
CA VAL A 138 -0.40 -7.54 -9.60
C VAL A 138 0.18 -6.54 -8.63
N THR A 139 0.73 -5.44 -9.17
CA THR A 139 1.29 -4.34 -8.39
C THR A 139 0.57 -3.05 -8.77
N ASP A 140 0.07 -2.31 -7.78
CA ASP A 140 -0.59 -1.03 -7.99
C ASP A 140 0.41 0.16 -8.07
N ALA A 141 -0.09 1.39 -8.22
CA ALA A 141 0.76 2.58 -8.34
C ALA A 141 1.53 2.93 -7.06
N ASN A 142 1.07 2.42 -5.91
CA ASN A 142 1.67 2.60 -4.60
C ASN A 142 2.62 1.44 -4.21
N LEU A 143 2.92 0.56 -5.17
CA LEU A 143 3.76 -0.63 -5.00
C LEU A 143 3.16 -1.69 -4.04
N CYS A 144 1.84 -1.64 -3.81
CA CYS A 144 1.13 -2.69 -3.10
C CYS A 144 0.97 -3.89 -4.03
N THR A 145 1.15 -5.10 -3.52
CA THR A 145 1.09 -6.33 -4.33
C THR A 145 -0.01 -7.28 -3.89
N ALA A 146 -0.59 -7.99 -4.85
CA ALA A 146 -1.50 -9.10 -4.62
C ALA A 146 -1.24 -10.20 -5.65
N THR A 147 -1.50 -11.45 -5.28
CA THR A 147 -1.28 -12.61 -6.16
C THR A 147 -2.53 -13.46 -6.32
N ALA A 148 -2.68 -14.08 -7.49
CA ALA A 148 -3.69 -15.09 -7.78
C ALA A 148 -3.07 -16.18 -8.65
N SER A 149 -3.57 -17.41 -8.52
CA SER A 149 -3.15 -18.54 -9.32
C SER A 149 -4.33 -19.17 -10.06
N VAL A 150 -4.04 -19.75 -11.22
CA VAL A 150 -4.97 -20.54 -12.05
C VAL A 150 -4.25 -21.78 -12.57
N THR A 151 -5.01 -22.85 -12.84
CA THR A 151 -4.46 -24.11 -13.34
C THR A 151 -5.06 -24.42 -14.70
N ILE A 152 -4.32 -24.12 -15.77
CA ILE A 152 -4.68 -24.46 -17.14
C ILE A 152 -4.63 -25.98 -17.29
N THR A 153 -5.73 -26.57 -17.77
CA THR A 153 -5.80 -28.01 -18.08
C THR A 153 -5.79 -28.25 -19.60
N GLU A 154 -5.61 -29.52 -19.99
CA GLU A 154 -5.72 -29.97 -21.38
C GLU A 154 -6.46 -31.32 -21.45
N PRO A 155 -7.02 -31.69 -22.62
CA PRO A 155 -7.65 -32.99 -22.82
C PRO A 155 -6.64 -34.13 -22.66
N GLN A 156 -7.09 -35.30 -22.19
CA GLN A 156 -6.26 -36.51 -22.14
C GLN A 156 -6.08 -37.13 -23.53
N LEU A 157 -4.96 -37.84 -23.73
CA LEU A 157 -4.80 -38.71 -24.89
C LEU A 157 -5.85 -39.84 -24.86
N PRO A 158 -6.44 -40.21 -26.01
CA PRO A 158 -7.37 -41.33 -26.11
C PRO A 158 -6.72 -42.69 -25.84
#